data_AF-A0A2P2MB63-F1
#
_entry.id   AF-A0A2P2MB63-F1
#
_cell.length_a   1.000
_cell.length_b   1.000
_cell.length_c   1.000
_cell.angle_alpha   90.00
_cell.angle_beta   90.00
_cell.angle_gamma   90.00
#
_symmetry.space_group_name_H-M   'P 1'
#
loop_
_entity.id
_entity.type
_entity.pdbx_description
1 polymer ?
#
loop_
_entity_poly.entity_id
_entity_poly.type
_entity_poly.pdbx_seq_one_letter_code
_entity_poly.pdbx_strand_id
1 'polypeptide(L)'
;MANIQSRDLGRNDNTKGHSMDVSSSPLSADNTDGTVALFKPGSEKVKTTPAGEYLTAALNDFDPEQYDGVAAISDGANKLLMLVLAAVIKAGASREHEILAEIRDAVFSFIRKMEPRRVMDTMLVSRVRILYIRSLLARSPELQSIKVPSVECFLEKANTGRSRSSSRGSSPGRSPVRYGDEHIHGFKVNIKPEKKSKLSSVVLRMRGIDQDSWRQQVTGGKLREIQEEAKAFAIGNKALATLFVHTPAGGLQRQIRSWLAENFDFLSITGDDTSAGSSGQLELLSTAIMDGWMAGLGAAMPPTTDALGLLLSEYAKRVYTSQLQHLKDIAGTLATEEAGDATQAAKLRSALESVDHKRRKILQQMKNDGALLTLEDGVLPIQTPTTAAEDARLASLISLDGILKQVKDILRQSSVNALSRSKKKVMLTSLDELRERMPSLLEIDHPCAHKQIADVRKVIESIPEEDDHLHDPTHAQKTSADLGSSTETDVAQWNVLQFNTGSTSPFIVKCGANSSSELVIKADAFLQDPKSGEIVRVVPRPSVLENMSLDEMKQVFFQLPEALTLLALARTADGTRARYSRLYRTLAMKVPSLRDLVGELEKGGVLKDVKS
;
A
#
# COMPACT_ATOMS: atom_id res chain seq x y z
N MET A 1 12.14 -21.45 56.58
CA MET A 1 13.42 -21.84 57.25
C MET A 1 14.20 -22.74 56.30
N ALA A 2 15.53 -22.74 56.41
CA ALA A 2 16.49 -23.69 55.84
C ALA A 2 16.45 -23.95 54.31
N ASN A 3 17.48 -23.45 53.62
CA ASN A 3 17.97 -23.93 52.33
C ASN A 3 19.20 -24.82 52.59
N ILE A 4 19.32 -26.00 51.96
CA ILE A 4 20.51 -26.87 52.08
C ILE A 4 20.88 -27.42 50.70
N GLN A 5 22.20 -27.50 50.45
CA GLN A 5 22.84 -27.66 49.14
C GLN A 5 23.19 -29.12 48.79
N SER A 6 23.52 -29.31 47.50
CA SER A 6 24.64 -30.11 46.99
C SER A 6 24.66 -31.66 47.08
N ARG A 7 24.46 -32.27 45.89
CA ARG A 7 25.54 -32.78 44.98
C ARG A 7 26.09 -34.22 45.11
N ASP A 8 26.01 -34.92 43.98
CA ASP A 8 26.78 -36.09 43.45
C ASP A 8 26.84 -37.39 44.31
N LEU A 9 26.69 -38.61 43.77
CA LEU A 9 27.47 -39.16 42.65
C LEU A 9 26.87 -40.47 42.03
N GLY A 10 26.73 -40.51 40.69
CA GLY A 10 27.01 -41.68 39.82
C GLY A 10 26.00 -42.83 39.63
N ARG A 11 25.55 -43.05 38.38
CA ARG A 11 25.77 -44.28 37.56
C ARG A 11 25.30 -44.10 36.10
N ASN A 12 26.02 -44.71 35.14
CA ASN A 12 25.82 -44.69 33.68
C ASN A 12 24.40 -45.10 33.20
N ASP A 13 23.91 -44.53 32.08
CA ASP A 13 24.09 -45.17 30.76
C ASP A 13 23.83 -44.27 29.53
N ASN A 14 24.31 -44.74 28.37
CA ASN A 14 24.43 -43.99 27.09
C ASN A 14 23.10 -43.63 26.40
N THR A 15 23.01 -42.44 25.76
CA THR A 15 23.10 -42.31 24.28
C THR A 15 23.08 -40.86 23.75
N LYS A 16 24.16 -40.50 23.05
CA LYS A 16 24.33 -39.50 21.98
C LYS A 16 23.52 -38.18 22.00
N GLY A 17 24.25 -37.09 22.29
CA GLY A 17 24.09 -35.79 21.61
C GLY A 17 25.43 -35.36 20.98
N HIS A 18 25.36 -34.48 19.96
CA HIS A 18 26.41 -33.55 19.45
C HIS A 18 25.76 -32.78 18.27
N SER A 19 25.74 -31.45 18.12
CA SER A 19 26.56 -30.33 18.62
C SER A 19 28.01 -30.30 18.10
N MET A 20 28.32 -29.48 17.08
CA MET A 20 28.97 -28.17 17.29
C MET A 20 29.19 -27.33 16.01
N ASP A 21 29.28 -26.02 16.27
CA ASP A 21 29.74 -24.83 15.54
C ASP A 21 30.42 -24.82 14.14
N VAL A 22 29.96 -23.86 13.33
CA VAL A 22 30.69 -22.73 12.67
C VAL A 22 32.09 -22.97 12.06
N SER A 23 32.25 -22.70 10.74
CA SER A 23 33.20 -21.69 10.19
C SER A 23 33.14 -21.48 8.65
N SER A 24 33.07 -20.19 8.25
CA SER A 24 33.57 -19.50 7.02
C SER A 24 33.62 -20.14 5.60
N SER A 25 33.14 -19.34 4.63
CA SER A 25 33.15 -19.47 3.14
C SER A 25 34.56 -19.47 2.49
N PRO A 26 34.74 -19.90 1.20
CA PRO A 26 34.55 -18.97 0.06
C PRO A 26 34.10 -19.54 -1.33
N LEU A 27 33.34 -18.70 -2.07
CA LEU A 27 33.34 -18.40 -3.53
C LEU A 27 33.25 -19.50 -4.65
N SER A 28 32.27 -19.30 -5.55
CA SER A 28 32.24 -19.58 -7.03
C SER A 28 32.47 -21.03 -7.53
N ALA A 29 31.75 -21.60 -8.52
CA ALA A 29 30.56 -21.25 -9.31
C ALA A 29 29.98 -22.59 -9.88
N ASP A 30 29.06 -22.73 -10.86
CA ASP A 30 28.33 -21.82 -11.78
C ASP A 30 27.05 -22.55 -12.33
N ASN A 31 26.41 -22.00 -13.37
CA ASN A 31 25.36 -22.56 -14.25
C ASN A 31 23.89 -22.40 -13.81
N THR A 32 23.28 -21.34 -14.35
CA THR A 32 21.96 -21.33 -15.03
C THR A 32 20.84 -22.25 -14.52
N ASP A 33 19.84 -21.64 -13.87
CA ASP A 33 18.52 -21.58 -14.51
C ASP A 33 17.73 -20.31 -14.13
N GLY A 34 17.14 -19.64 -15.11
CA GLY A 34 16.51 -18.33 -15.01
C GLY A 34 15.08 -18.38 -14.46
N THR A 35 14.89 -18.88 -13.23
CA THR A 35 13.55 -18.95 -12.64
C THR A 35 13.12 -17.60 -12.06
N VAL A 36 12.48 -16.77 -12.90
CA VAL A 36 11.74 -15.58 -12.43
C VAL A 36 10.65 -16.03 -11.46
N ALA A 37 10.87 -15.77 -10.17
CA ALA A 37 9.93 -16.15 -9.13
C ALA A 37 8.62 -15.36 -9.27
N LEU A 38 7.60 -16.03 -9.83
CA LEU A 38 6.25 -15.50 -10.02
C LEU A 38 5.61 -15.22 -8.64
N PHE A 39 5.77 -14.00 -8.15
CA PHE A 39 5.17 -13.54 -6.89
C PHE A 39 3.64 -13.58 -6.99
N LYS A 40 3.07 -14.60 -6.35
CA LYS A 40 1.63 -14.84 -6.24
C LYS A 40 0.95 -13.62 -5.60
N PRO A 41 -0.12 -13.05 -6.20
CA PRO A 41 -0.80 -11.89 -5.65
C PRO A 41 -1.62 -12.29 -4.42
N GLY A 42 -1.00 -12.22 -3.25
CA GLY A 42 -1.71 -12.29 -1.98
C GLY A 42 -2.62 -11.07 -1.84
N SER A 43 -3.94 -11.30 -1.78
CA SER A 43 -4.86 -10.32 -1.21
C SER A 43 -4.62 -10.27 0.29
N GLU A 44 -3.58 -9.53 0.69
CA GLU A 44 -3.21 -9.31 2.07
C GLU A 44 -4.30 -8.46 2.74
N LYS A 45 -5.37 -9.13 3.21
CA LYS A 45 -6.17 -8.61 4.31
C LYS A 45 -5.19 -8.37 5.45
N VAL A 46 -4.91 -7.10 5.73
CA VAL A 46 -4.15 -6.71 6.92
C VAL A 46 -4.82 -7.40 8.10
N LYS A 47 -4.06 -8.24 8.82
CA LYS A 47 -4.59 -8.95 9.98
C LYS A 47 -4.85 -7.90 11.05
N THR A 48 -6.10 -7.62 11.33
CA THR A 48 -6.48 -6.68 12.37
C THR A 48 -6.22 -7.29 13.74
N THR A 49 -5.86 -6.44 14.69
CA THR A 49 -5.64 -6.79 16.09
C THR A 49 -6.71 -6.13 16.94
N PRO A 50 -7.20 -6.75 18.03
CA PRO A 50 -8.21 -6.10 18.89
C PRO A 50 -7.76 -4.73 19.43
N ALA A 51 -6.45 -4.51 19.57
CA ALA A 51 -5.88 -3.22 19.94
C ALA A 51 -5.91 -2.20 18.79
N GLY A 52 -5.58 -2.62 17.56
CA GLY A 52 -5.62 -1.77 16.39
C GLY A 52 -7.05 -1.42 15.94
N GLU A 53 -7.99 -2.36 16.03
CA GLU A 53 -9.43 -2.10 15.83
C GLU A 53 -9.96 -1.06 16.81
N TYR A 54 -9.68 -1.25 18.12
CA TYR A 54 -10.06 -0.29 19.16
C TYR A 54 -9.45 1.10 18.92
N LEU A 55 -8.15 1.18 18.64
CA LEU A 55 -7.48 2.46 18.36
C LEU A 55 -8.02 3.13 17.11
N THR A 56 -8.27 2.36 16.04
CA THR A 56 -8.82 2.87 14.78
C THR A 56 -10.21 3.48 15.00
N ALA A 57 -11.08 2.80 15.73
CA ALA A 57 -12.39 3.34 16.12
C ALA A 57 -12.23 4.61 16.99
N ALA A 58 -11.49 4.52 18.09
CA ALA A 58 -11.33 5.63 19.04
C ALA A 58 -10.69 6.90 18.44
N LEU A 59 -9.80 6.76 17.45
CA LEU A 59 -9.20 7.89 16.73
C LEU A 59 -10.15 8.52 15.70
N ASN A 60 -10.96 7.71 15.02
CA ASN A 60 -11.93 8.20 14.02
C ASN A 60 -13.15 8.84 14.68
N ASP A 61 -13.63 8.25 15.78
CA ASP A 61 -14.82 8.69 16.53
C ASP A 61 -14.52 9.92 17.42
N PHE A 62 -13.25 10.28 17.63
CA PHE A 62 -12.88 11.45 18.42
C PHE A 62 -13.32 12.75 17.73
N ASP A 63 -14.33 13.41 18.28
CA ASP A 63 -14.89 14.64 17.75
C ASP A 63 -14.64 15.83 18.69
N PRO A 64 -13.75 16.78 18.34
CA PRO A 64 -13.40 17.90 19.22
C PRO A 64 -14.54 18.88 19.47
N GLU A 65 -15.63 18.84 18.69
CA GLU A 65 -16.82 19.67 18.91
C GLU A 65 -17.72 19.13 20.05
N GLN A 66 -17.48 17.89 20.52
CA GLN A 66 -18.23 17.27 21.62
C GLN A 66 -17.63 17.54 23.01
N TYR A 67 -16.56 18.36 23.09
CA TYR A 67 -15.82 18.62 24.32
C TYR A 67 -15.88 20.10 24.71
N ASP A 68 -16.19 20.36 25.98
CA ASP A 68 -16.24 21.71 26.55
C ASP A 68 -14.83 22.30 26.73
N GLY A 69 -14.31 22.88 25.64
CA GLY A 69 -13.15 23.76 25.65
C GLY A 69 -11.79 23.08 25.43
N VAL A 70 -10.80 23.93 25.18
CA VAL A 70 -9.44 23.57 24.71
C VAL A 70 -8.74 22.55 25.62
N ALA A 71 -8.94 22.65 26.94
CA ALA A 71 -8.31 21.74 27.91
C ALA A 71 -8.87 20.31 27.83
N ALA A 72 -10.19 20.15 27.70
CA ALA A 72 -10.82 18.83 27.58
C ALA A 72 -10.44 18.15 26.25
N ILE A 73 -10.42 18.91 25.15
CA ILE A 73 -9.95 18.46 23.84
C ILE A 73 -8.48 18.02 23.93
N SER A 74 -7.62 18.79 24.62
CA SER A 74 -6.20 18.48 24.79
C SER A 74 -5.96 17.21 25.60
N ASP A 75 -6.66 17.05 26.73
CA ASP A 75 -6.58 15.85 27.58
C ASP A 75 -7.00 14.59 26.80
N GLY A 76 -8.15 14.63 26.12
CA GLY A 76 -8.62 13.51 25.30
C GLY A 76 -7.66 13.16 24.16
N ALA A 77 -7.19 14.17 23.42
CA ALA A 77 -6.29 13.96 22.29
C ALA A 77 -4.92 13.38 22.71
N ASN A 78 -4.35 13.89 23.79
CA ASN A 78 -3.05 13.43 24.28
C ASN A 78 -3.14 12.02 24.91
N LYS A 79 -4.27 11.67 25.54
CA LYS A 79 -4.55 10.29 25.97
C LYS A 79 -4.60 9.32 24.80
N LEU A 80 -5.24 9.68 23.68
CA LEU A 80 -5.26 8.84 22.47
C LEU A 80 -3.85 8.65 21.86
N LEU A 81 -3.05 9.72 21.72
CA LEU A 81 -1.65 9.60 21.26
C LEU A 81 -0.81 8.74 22.21
N MET A 82 -1.03 8.84 23.52
CA MET A 82 -0.36 8.01 24.52
C MET A 82 -0.76 6.53 24.42
N LEU A 83 -2.03 6.23 24.15
CA LEU A 83 -2.51 4.87 23.89
C LEU A 83 -1.91 4.27 22.61
N VAL A 84 -1.76 5.07 21.55
CA VAL A 84 -1.05 4.67 20.33
C VAL A 84 0.39 4.28 20.65
N LEU A 85 1.14 5.12 21.37
CA LEU A 85 2.52 4.81 21.80
C LEU A 85 2.56 3.55 22.66
N ALA A 86 1.67 3.43 23.64
CA ALA A 86 1.62 2.29 24.56
C ALA A 86 1.31 0.97 23.84
N ALA A 87 0.39 0.98 22.87
CA ALA A 87 0.06 -0.20 22.08
C ALA A 87 1.24 -0.66 21.21
N VAL A 88 1.91 0.28 20.52
CA VAL A 88 3.08 -0.05 19.69
C VAL A 88 4.24 -0.57 20.53
N ILE A 89 4.55 0.07 21.66
CA ILE A 89 5.59 -0.39 22.60
C ILE A 89 5.24 -1.80 23.15
N LYS A 90 3.97 -2.03 23.50
CA LYS A 90 3.50 -3.32 24.03
C LYS A 90 3.48 -4.44 22.98
N ALA A 91 3.35 -4.11 21.69
CA ALA A 91 3.49 -5.06 20.59
C ALA A 91 4.91 -5.63 20.50
N GLY A 92 5.91 -4.81 20.87
CA GLY A 92 7.32 -5.14 20.75
C GLY A 92 7.81 -5.19 19.31
N ALA A 93 9.13 -5.31 19.13
CA ALA A 93 9.79 -5.25 17.83
C ALA A 93 9.30 -6.31 16.80
N SER A 94 8.68 -7.40 17.25
CA SER A 94 8.14 -8.45 16.37
C SER A 94 6.79 -8.09 15.74
N ARG A 95 6.04 -7.12 16.28
CA ARG A 95 4.71 -6.72 15.79
C ARG A 95 4.47 -5.20 15.70
N GLU A 96 5.43 -4.38 16.11
CA GLU A 96 5.41 -2.92 15.97
C GLU A 96 4.99 -2.49 14.55
N HIS A 97 5.60 -3.08 13.51
CA HIS A 97 5.29 -2.77 12.12
C HIS A 97 3.88 -3.19 11.68
N GLU A 98 3.31 -4.24 12.28
CA GLU A 98 1.93 -4.70 12.01
C GLU A 98 0.93 -3.68 12.57
N ILE A 99 1.07 -3.33 13.87
CA ILE A 99 0.17 -2.35 14.52
C ILE A 99 0.30 -0.97 13.89
N LEU A 100 1.52 -0.50 13.60
CA LEU A 100 1.73 0.79 12.93
C LEU A 100 1.03 0.81 11.55
N ALA A 101 1.16 -0.26 10.76
CA ALA A 101 0.48 -0.36 9.47
C ALA A 101 -1.05 -0.40 9.60
N GLU A 102 -1.57 -1.10 10.61
CA GLU A 102 -3.01 -1.21 10.88
C GLU A 102 -3.65 0.15 11.21
N ILE A 103 -3.07 0.92 12.14
CA ILE A 103 -3.69 2.17 12.65
C ILE A 103 -3.26 3.43 11.89
N ARG A 104 -2.38 3.30 10.88
CA ARG A 104 -1.73 4.39 10.13
C ARG A 104 -2.69 5.50 9.69
N ASP A 105 -3.72 5.12 8.96
CA ASP A 105 -4.59 6.08 8.28
C ASP A 105 -5.47 6.85 9.29
N ALA A 106 -5.89 6.18 10.37
CA ALA A 106 -6.61 6.79 11.48
C ALA A 106 -5.71 7.75 12.28
N VAL A 107 -4.47 7.36 12.61
CA VAL A 107 -3.53 8.22 13.35
C VAL A 107 -3.19 9.49 12.56
N PHE A 108 -2.91 9.41 11.26
CA PHE A 108 -2.58 10.61 10.49
C PHE A 108 -3.82 11.49 10.22
N SER A 109 -4.99 10.90 9.99
CA SER A 109 -6.24 11.65 9.88
C SER A 109 -6.56 12.39 11.19
N PHE A 110 -6.38 11.73 12.33
CA PHE A 110 -6.53 12.30 13.66
C PHE A 110 -5.54 13.45 13.89
N ILE A 111 -4.23 13.24 13.69
CA ILE A 111 -3.21 14.28 13.89
C ILE A 111 -3.56 15.52 13.04
N ARG A 112 -3.88 15.33 11.76
CA ARG A 112 -4.26 16.43 10.85
C ARG A 112 -5.54 17.16 11.28
N LYS A 113 -6.56 16.44 11.79
CA LYS A 113 -7.80 17.02 12.36
C LYS A 113 -7.50 17.93 13.56
N MET A 114 -6.46 17.60 14.33
CA MET A 114 -6.10 18.27 15.58
C MET A 114 -5.01 19.34 15.45
N GLU A 115 -4.17 19.29 14.42
CA GLU A 115 -3.07 20.25 14.16
C GLU A 115 -3.51 21.73 14.19
N PRO A 116 -4.59 22.16 13.51
CA PRO A 116 -5.02 23.57 13.53
C PRO A 116 -5.41 24.08 14.92
N ARG A 117 -5.81 23.18 15.82
CA ARG A 117 -6.30 23.52 17.18
C ARG A 117 -5.17 23.70 18.19
N ARG A 118 -3.94 23.27 17.88
CA ARG A 118 -2.74 23.36 18.75
C ARG A 118 -2.93 22.76 20.16
N VAL A 119 -3.74 21.70 20.26
CA VAL A 119 -4.09 21.02 21.52
C VAL A 119 -3.24 19.79 21.83
N MET A 120 -2.48 19.28 20.87
CA MET A 120 -1.62 18.10 21.05
C MET A 120 -0.27 18.48 21.65
N ASP A 121 0.23 17.63 22.53
CA ASP A 121 1.62 17.67 22.99
C ASP A 121 2.55 17.34 21.82
N THR A 122 3.36 18.32 21.44
CA THR A 122 4.29 18.24 20.31
C THR A 122 5.38 17.17 20.50
N MET A 123 5.73 16.80 21.74
CA MET A 123 6.63 15.67 22.01
C MET A 123 5.94 14.32 21.77
N LEU A 124 4.64 14.19 22.07
CA LEU A 124 3.87 12.98 21.74
C LEU A 124 3.74 12.82 20.22
N VAL A 125 3.39 13.91 19.50
CA VAL A 125 3.35 13.93 18.03
C VAL A 125 4.69 13.50 17.44
N SER A 126 5.81 14.06 17.92
CA SER A 126 7.15 13.65 17.49
C SER A 126 7.43 12.17 17.73
N ARG A 127 7.13 11.65 18.92
CA ARG A 127 7.35 10.22 19.25
C ARG A 127 6.55 9.32 18.30
N VAL A 128 5.27 9.65 18.07
CA VAL A 128 4.41 8.89 17.14
C VAL A 128 4.96 8.93 15.72
N ARG A 129 5.27 10.12 15.17
CA ARG A 129 5.82 10.22 13.80
C ARG A 129 7.17 9.53 13.64
N ILE A 130 8.05 9.58 14.65
CA ILE A 130 9.34 8.88 14.62
C ILE A 130 9.16 7.37 14.52
N LEU A 131 8.15 6.76 15.19
CA LEU A 131 7.85 5.33 15.04
C LEU A 131 7.46 5.00 13.59
N TYR A 132 6.58 5.80 12.98
CA TYR A 132 6.21 5.62 11.56
C TYR A 132 7.39 5.76 10.61
N ILE A 133 8.23 6.79 10.77
CA ILE A 133 9.40 7.00 9.90
C ILE A 133 10.42 5.87 10.11
N ARG A 134 10.68 5.43 11.35
CA ARG A 134 11.57 4.28 11.61
C ARG A 134 11.01 2.97 11.06
N SER A 135 9.71 2.75 11.15
CA SER A 135 9.05 1.61 10.52
C SER A 135 9.14 1.64 8.98
N LEU A 136 9.26 2.82 8.37
CA LEU A 136 9.53 2.95 6.93
C LEU A 136 11.02 2.68 6.64
N LEU A 137 11.93 3.27 7.42
CA LEU A 137 13.39 3.07 7.31
C LEU A 137 13.80 1.59 7.42
N ALA A 138 13.17 0.83 8.33
CA ALA A 138 13.42 -0.60 8.50
C ALA A 138 13.03 -1.45 7.27
N ARG A 139 12.12 -0.94 6.42
CA ARG A 139 11.53 -1.68 5.29
C ARG A 139 12.01 -1.20 3.91
N SER A 140 12.71 -0.07 3.84
CA SER A 140 13.10 0.61 2.60
C SER A 140 14.62 0.87 2.53
N PRO A 141 15.41 0.02 1.84
CA PRO A 141 16.86 0.22 1.70
C PRO A 141 17.24 1.54 1.00
N GLU A 142 16.38 2.06 0.12
CA GLU A 142 16.51 3.35 -0.57
C GLU A 142 16.52 4.58 0.36
N LEU A 143 16.13 4.40 1.63
CA LEU A 143 16.23 5.40 2.69
C LEU A 143 17.43 5.19 3.61
N GLN A 144 17.94 3.95 3.75
CA GLN A 144 19.09 3.62 4.60
C GLN A 144 20.40 4.20 4.05
N SER A 145 20.45 4.51 2.75
CA SER A 145 21.59 5.18 2.09
C SER A 145 21.60 6.71 2.22
N ILE A 146 20.65 7.31 2.95
CA ILE A 146 20.61 8.76 3.18
C ILE A 146 21.78 9.17 4.09
N LYS A 147 22.58 10.14 3.64
CA LYS A 147 23.64 10.73 4.47
C LYS A 147 23.01 11.62 5.55
N VAL A 148 23.35 11.36 6.81
CA VAL A 148 22.85 12.08 7.98
C VAL A 148 23.98 12.95 8.53
N PRO A 149 23.79 14.27 8.74
CA PRO A 149 24.78 15.12 9.40
C PRO A 149 25.02 14.66 10.85
N SER A 150 26.22 14.87 11.41
CA SER A 150 26.47 14.56 12.83
C SER A 150 25.74 15.56 13.74
N VAL A 151 25.53 15.20 15.02
CA VAL A 151 24.87 16.11 15.98
C VAL A 151 25.63 17.42 16.17
N GLU A 152 26.96 17.40 15.98
CA GLU A 152 27.86 18.55 16.10
C GLU A 152 27.49 19.66 15.11
N CYS A 153 27.01 19.30 13.90
CA CYS A 153 26.51 20.26 12.91
C CYS A 153 25.29 21.06 13.40
N PHE A 154 24.61 20.60 14.46
CA PHE A 154 23.45 21.25 15.05
C PHE A 154 23.75 21.94 16.39
N LEU A 155 25.02 22.05 16.82
CA LEU A 155 25.40 22.62 18.12
C LEU A 155 26.47 23.71 17.97
N GLU A 156 26.15 24.94 18.40
CA GLU A 156 27.03 26.10 18.39
C GLU A 156 27.31 26.59 19.83
N LYS A 157 28.56 27.00 20.12
CA LYS A 157 28.93 27.64 21.39
C LYS A 157 28.68 29.15 21.31
N ALA A 158 27.76 29.68 22.12
CA ALA A 158 27.18 31.02 21.95
C ALA A 158 28.11 32.25 22.15
N ASN A 159 29.44 32.10 22.16
CA ASN A 159 30.40 33.20 22.35
C ASN A 159 31.68 33.12 21.48
N THR A 160 31.71 32.29 20.42
CA THR A 160 32.73 32.43 19.36
C THR A 160 32.40 33.64 18.49
N GLY A 161 32.85 34.82 18.91
CA GLY A 161 32.64 36.06 18.18
C GLY A 161 33.21 35.98 16.77
N ARG A 162 32.32 36.02 15.75
CA ARG A 162 32.56 36.21 14.31
C ARG A 162 34.04 36.13 13.90
N SER A 163 34.56 34.90 13.76
CA SER A 163 35.87 34.68 13.14
C SER A 163 35.84 35.20 11.72
N ARG A 164 36.38 36.41 11.53
CA ARG A 164 36.67 36.98 10.22
C ARG A 164 37.60 36.02 9.48
N SER A 165 37.37 35.91 8.18
CA SER A 165 38.31 35.38 7.18
C SER A 165 39.78 35.51 7.61
N SER A 166 40.47 34.38 7.76
CA SER A 166 41.92 34.31 7.90
C SER A 166 42.53 33.54 6.73
N SER A 167 42.58 34.19 5.57
CA SER A 167 43.39 33.73 4.45
C SER A 167 44.88 33.78 4.81
N ARG A 168 45.51 32.62 5.07
CA ARG A 168 46.92 32.30 4.74
C ARG A 168 47.30 30.92 5.31
N GLY A 169 47.69 30.00 4.43
CA GLY A 169 48.03 28.62 4.79
C GLY A 169 48.12 27.69 3.58
N SER A 170 48.77 28.14 2.51
CA SER A 170 48.94 27.36 1.28
C SER A 170 49.99 26.25 1.47
N SER A 171 49.54 25.01 1.53
CA SER A 171 50.37 23.80 1.40
C SER A 171 49.72 22.84 0.39
N PRO A 172 50.44 22.35 -0.64
CA PRO A 172 49.86 21.49 -1.66
C PRO A 172 49.89 20.03 -1.24
N GLY A 173 48.75 19.48 -0.83
CA GLY A 173 48.63 18.06 -0.52
C GLY A 173 47.25 17.66 0.01
N ARG A 174 46.52 16.87 -0.78
CA ARG A 174 45.13 16.40 -0.56
C ARG A 174 44.05 17.48 -0.70
N SER A 175 43.42 17.46 -1.86
CA SER A 175 42.16 18.15 -2.14
C SER A 175 41.04 17.61 -1.23
N PRO A 176 40.31 18.47 -0.48
CA PRO A 176 39.03 18.10 0.09
C PRO A 176 38.02 17.99 -1.05
N VAL A 177 37.30 16.87 -1.13
CA VAL A 177 36.13 16.74 -2.01
C VAL A 177 35.10 17.76 -1.55
N ARG A 178 34.77 18.74 -2.41
CA ARG A 178 33.68 19.70 -2.15
C ARG A 178 32.35 18.94 -2.18
N TYR A 179 31.87 18.52 -1.01
CA TYR A 179 30.44 18.32 -0.81
C TYR A 179 29.78 19.69 -0.64
N GLY A 180 28.54 19.83 -1.14
CA GLY A 180 27.78 21.08 -1.04
C GLY A 180 27.52 21.40 0.42
N ASP A 181 28.11 22.50 0.89
CA ASP A 181 27.98 22.99 2.26
C ASP A 181 26.67 23.76 2.40
N GLU A 182 25.55 23.06 2.60
CA GLU A 182 24.41 23.65 3.28
C GLU A 182 24.84 23.99 4.70
N HIS A 183 25.19 25.26 4.90
CA HIS A 183 25.65 25.79 6.18
C HIS A 183 24.49 25.71 7.20
N ILE A 184 24.39 24.57 7.89
CA ILE A 184 23.41 24.36 8.97
C ILE A 184 23.73 25.37 10.06
N HIS A 185 22.81 26.31 10.31
CA HIS A 185 22.93 27.12 11.51
C HIS A 185 22.70 26.21 12.71
N GLY A 186 23.63 26.17 13.66
CA GLY A 186 23.53 25.31 14.83
C GLY A 186 22.81 25.97 16.00
N PHE A 187 22.29 25.15 16.91
CA PHE A 187 21.65 25.59 18.14
C PHE A 187 22.68 26.21 19.09
N LYS A 188 22.50 27.48 19.44
CA LYS A 188 23.44 28.24 20.28
C LYS A 188 23.29 27.92 21.76
N VAL A 189 24.14 27.05 22.26
CA VAL A 189 24.20 26.69 23.68
C VAL A 189 24.89 27.80 24.48
N ASN A 190 24.14 28.56 25.27
CA ASN A 190 24.61 29.75 26.03
C ASN A 190 24.81 29.47 27.53
N ILE A 191 25.65 28.49 27.87
CA ILE A 191 25.92 28.17 29.28
C ILE A 191 27.07 29.06 29.79
N LYS A 192 26.72 30.23 30.31
CA LYS A 192 27.66 31.07 31.09
C LYS A 192 27.92 30.46 32.47
N PRO A 193 29.19 30.41 32.94
CA PRO A 193 29.48 30.21 34.35
C PRO A 193 28.99 31.41 35.16
N GLU A 194 28.38 31.18 36.32
CA GLU A 194 27.88 32.27 37.16
C GLU A 194 29.04 33.11 37.70
N LYS A 195 29.17 34.35 37.20
CA LYS A 195 30.12 35.32 37.75
C LYS A 195 29.63 35.80 39.10
N LYS A 196 30.35 35.42 40.16
CA LYS A 196 30.12 35.80 41.56
C LYS A 196 29.90 37.32 41.68
N SER A 197 28.65 37.76 41.90
CA SER A 197 28.37 39.14 42.30
C SER A 197 28.73 39.30 43.78
N LYS A 198 29.63 40.23 44.10
CA LYS A 198 30.07 40.46 45.49
C LYS A 198 28.91 40.85 46.42
N LEU A 199 27.84 41.43 45.87
CA LEU A 199 26.63 41.81 46.61
C LEU A 199 25.75 40.60 46.97
N SER A 200 25.56 39.63 46.06
CA SER A 200 24.76 38.44 46.36
C SER A 200 25.43 37.57 47.44
N SER A 201 26.77 37.47 47.43
CA SER A 201 27.51 36.73 48.45
C SER A 201 27.39 37.30 49.88
N VAL A 202 27.05 38.59 50.04
CA VAL A 202 26.80 39.21 51.35
C VAL A 202 25.37 38.98 51.81
N VAL A 203 24.39 39.19 50.93
CA VAL A 203 22.97 39.00 51.24
C VAL A 203 22.64 37.53 51.58
N LEU A 204 23.24 36.56 50.89
CA LEU A 204 23.08 35.14 51.23
C LEU A 204 23.67 34.79 52.61
N ARG A 205 24.83 35.36 52.99
CA ARG A 205 25.42 35.16 54.32
C ARG A 205 24.56 35.77 55.43
N MET A 206 23.95 36.94 55.22
CA MET A 206 23.03 37.54 56.18
C MET A 206 21.73 36.73 56.39
N ARG A 207 21.38 35.84 55.45
CA ARG A 207 20.17 34.99 55.55
C ARG A 207 20.43 33.59 56.13
N GLY A 208 21.66 33.30 56.57
CA GLY A 208 22.02 32.00 57.16
C GLY A 208 21.96 30.81 56.20
N ILE A 209 21.94 31.06 54.89
CA ILE A 209 21.93 30.00 53.87
C ILE A 209 23.37 29.61 53.58
N ASP A 210 23.68 28.31 53.73
CA ASP A 210 25.02 27.81 53.51
C ASP A 210 25.47 28.02 52.05
N GLN A 211 26.70 28.52 51.91
CA GLN A 211 27.18 29.14 50.68
C GLN A 211 27.76 28.13 49.68
N ASP A 212 27.95 26.89 50.11
CA ASP A 212 28.58 25.82 49.32
C ASP A 212 27.59 24.96 48.52
N SER A 213 26.35 24.77 49.01
CA SER A 213 25.34 23.95 48.31
C SER A 213 24.73 24.61 47.07
N TRP A 214 24.77 25.95 46.99
CA TRP A 214 24.18 26.74 45.90
C TRP A 214 25.18 27.05 44.76
N ARG A 215 26.41 26.54 44.83
CA ARG A 215 27.43 26.82 43.80
C ARG A 215 27.15 25.97 42.55
N GLN A 216 26.95 26.63 41.41
CA GLN A 216 27.11 26.11 40.03
C GLN A 216 26.02 25.20 39.43
N GLN A 217 24.99 24.77 40.15
CA GLN A 217 23.87 24.03 39.55
C GLN A 217 23.08 24.89 38.53
N VAL A 218 22.69 24.31 37.39
CA VAL A 218 21.78 24.99 36.45
C VAL A 218 20.40 25.06 37.09
N THR A 219 19.93 26.28 37.38
CA THR A 219 18.59 26.51 37.91
C THR A 219 17.51 26.04 36.94
N GLY A 220 16.41 25.47 37.44
CA GLY A 220 15.32 24.93 36.62
C GLY A 220 14.72 25.94 35.63
N GLY A 221 14.73 27.24 35.98
CA GLY A 221 14.32 28.31 35.05
C GLY A 221 15.23 28.41 33.80
N LYS A 222 16.54 28.21 33.96
CA LYS A 222 17.52 28.22 32.86
C LYS A 222 17.49 26.92 32.04
N LEU A 223 17.15 25.79 32.66
CA LEU A 223 16.84 24.56 31.90
C LEU A 223 15.61 24.76 31.01
N ARG A 224 14.56 25.39 31.53
CA ARG A 224 13.36 25.72 30.76
C ARG A 224 13.65 26.71 29.61
N GLU A 225 14.44 27.75 29.86
CA GLU A 225 14.92 28.68 28.83
C GLU A 225 15.65 27.95 27.69
N ILE A 226 16.63 27.09 28.03
CA ILE A 226 17.34 26.26 27.04
C ILE A 226 16.40 25.32 26.27
N GLN A 227 15.41 24.73 26.95
CA GLN A 227 14.40 23.87 26.32
C GLN A 227 13.48 24.64 25.37
N GLU A 228 13.09 25.87 25.72
CA GLU A 228 12.28 26.76 24.87
C GLU A 228 13.08 27.27 23.66
N GLU A 229 14.35 27.65 23.83
CA GLU A 229 15.25 28.02 22.72
C GLU A 229 15.52 26.81 21.79
N ALA A 230 15.78 25.62 22.35
CA ALA A 230 15.96 24.39 21.59
C ALA A 230 14.68 24.00 20.83
N LYS A 231 13.51 24.20 21.44
CA LYS A 231 12.21 24.04 20.76
C LYS A 231 12.10 24.99 19.57
N ALA A 232 12.36 26.28 19.76
CA ALA A 232 12.30 27.26 18.68
C ALA A 232 13.25 26.92 17.51
N PHE A 233 14.46 26.43 17.81
CA PHE A 233 15.44 25.99 16.82
C PHE A 233 14.99 24.79 15.96
N ALA A 234 14.22 23.87 16.55
CA ALA A 234 13.82 22.62 15.91
C ALA A 234 12.54 22.73 15.06
N ILE A 235 11.76 23.80 15.21
CA ILE A 235 10.55 24.05 14.41
C ILE A 235 10.91 24.09 12.93
N GLY A 236 10.28 23.22 12.12
CA GLY A 236 10.51 23.12 10.68
C GLY A 236 11.88 22.55 10.26
N ASN A 237 12.76 22.18 11.20
CA ASN A 237 14.13 21.76 10.89
C ASN A 237 14.19 20.31 10.39
N LYS A 238 14.04 20.11 9.07
CA LYS A 238 14.07 18.79 8.41
C LYS A 238 15.41 18.04 8.56
N ALA A 239 16.53 18.76 8.61
CA ALA A 239 17.85 18.17 8.77
C ALA A 239 18.00 17.58 10.19
N LEU A 240 17.50 18.29 11.20
CA LEU A 240 17.42 17.77 12.57
C LEU A 240 16.41 16.62 12.68
N ALA A 241 15.26 16.72 12.01
CA ALA A 241 14.29 15.61 11.92
C ALA A 241 14.94 14.34 11.37
N THR A 242 15.78 14.48 10.33
CA THR A 242 16.57 13.40 9.73
C THR A 242 17.54 12.78 10.74
N LEU A 243 18.29 13.60 11.49
CA LEU A 243 19.15 13.11 12.58
C LEU A 243 18.38 12.27 13.61
N PHE A 244 17.20 12.74 14.04
CA PHE A 244 16.38 12.06 15.06
C PHE A 244 15.79 10.73 14.61
N VAL A 245 15.36 10.59 13.35
CA VAL A 245 14.77 9.33 12.88
C VAL A 245 15.83 8.25 12.66
N HIS A 246 17.00 8.62 12.11
CA HIS A 246 18.11 7.70 11.84
C HIS A 246 18.97 7.37 13.06
N THR A 247 19.00 8.22 14.09
CA THR A 247 19.81 7.99 15.30
C THR A 247 18.97 7.47 16.47
N PRO A 248 19.34 6.37 17.14
CA PRO A 248 18.69 5.94 18.37
C PRO A 248 18.77 7.02 19.46
N ALA A 249 17.70 7.26 20.21
CA ALA A 249 17.61 8.37 21.16
C ALA A 249 18.73 8.37 22.22
N GLY A 250 19.02 7.21 22.82
CA GLY A 250 20.14 7.05 23.75
C GLY A 250 21.53 7.11 23.11
N GLY A 251 21.64 7.07 21.77
CA GLY A 251 22.85 7.43 21.03
C GLY A 251 22.98 8.95 20.92
N LEU A 252 21.93 9.62 20.47
CA LEU A 252 21.89 11.08 20.30
C LEU A 252 22.14 11.83 21.61
N GLN A 253 21.47 11.44 22.70
CA GLN A 253 21.67 12.02 24.03
C GLN A 253 23.11 11.87 24.52
N ARG A 254 23.77 10.73 24.25
CA ARG A 254 25.20 10.53 24.58
C ARG A 254 26.10 11.47 23.80
N GLN A 255 25.86 11.66 22.49
CA GLN A 255 26.67 12.56 21.66
C GLN A 255 26.51 14.03 22.10
N ILE A 256 25.28 14.49 22.40
CA ILE A 256 25.05 15.83 22.96
C ILE A 256 25.79 16.00 24.30
N ARG A 257 25.74 14.98 25.16
CA ARG A 257 26.43 14.98 26.46
C ARG A 257 27.97 15.06 26.29
N SER A 258 28.54 14.32 25.34
CA SER A 258 29.98 14.43 25.00
C SER A 258 30.33 15.83 24.51
N TRP A 259 29.59 16.36 23.53
CA TRP A 259 29.82 17.71 23.01
C TRP A 259 29.74 18.78 24.10
N LEU A 260 28.78 18.68 25.04
CA LEU A 260 28.68 19.58 26.20
C LEU A 260 29.91 19.48 27.12
N ALA A 261 30.39 18.27 27.40
CA ALA A 261 31.57 18.05 28.25
C ALA A 261 32.87 18.56 27.60
N GLU A 262 32.98 18.47 26.27
CA GLU A 262 34.11 18.95 25.47
C GLU A 262 34.10 20.48 25.26
N ASN A 263 32.92 21.10 25.23
CA ASN A 263 32.79 22.55 24.96
C ASN A 263 32.69 23.42 26.23
N PHE A 264 32.45 22.82 27.40
CA PHE A 264 32.23 23.56 28.65
C PHE A 264 32.97 22.90 29.83
N ASP A 265 34.29 23.07 29.89
CA ASP A 265 35.20 22.46 30.88
C ASP A 265 34.72 22.51 32.34
N PHE A 266 34.03 23.59 32.75
CA PHE A 266 33.50 23.75 34.11
C PHE A 266 32.33 22.79 34.45
N LEU A 267 31.71 22.14 33.46
CA LEU A 267 30.76 21.04 33.67
C LEU A 267 31.47 19.71 33.94
N SER A 268 32.76 19.62 33.59
CA SER A 268 33.58 18.40 33.65
C SER A 268 34.56 18.38 34.82
N ILE A 269 34.95 19.55 35.36
CA ILE A 269 36.05 19.71 36.34
C ILE A 269 35.62 19.55 37.81
N THR A 270 34.33 19.62 38.15
CA THR A 270 33.85 19.48 39.55
C THR A 270 33.69 18.02 39.99
N GLY A 271 34.82 17.33 40.12
CA GLY A 271 34.92 16.04 40.81
C GLY A 271 36.07 16.04 41.80
N ASP A 272 35.76 16.20 43.10
CA ASP A 272 36.62 15.65 44.17
C ASP A 272 35.84 15.30 45.45
N ASP A 273 34.82 16.07 45.88
CA ASP A 273 34.17 15.85 47.19
C ASP A 273 32.69 15.40 47.22
N THR A 274 31.97 15.35 46.09
CA THR A 274 30.61 14.73 46.05
C THR A 274 30.36 13.93 44.76
N SER A 275 30.31 12.62 44.88
CA SER A 275 30.35 11.62 43.79
C SER A 275 29.08 11.52 42.92
N ALA A 276 28.21 12.54 42.89
CA ALA A 276 26.96 12.55 42.14
C ALA A 276 26.64 13.86 41.38
N GLY A 277 27.41 14.94 41.57
CA GLY A 277 27.02 16.29 41.11
C GLY A 277 27.17 16.57 39.61
N SER A 278 28.37 16.38 39.06
CA SER A 278 28.73 16.84 37.70
C SER A 278 28.05 16.06 36.58
N SER A 279 27.97 14.73 36.71
CA SER A 279 27.24 13.88 35.74
C SER A 279 25.76 14.28 35.62
N GLY A 280 25.10 14.61 36.73
CA GLY A 280 23.71 15.03 36.75
C GLY A 280 23.47 16.36 36.01
N GLN A 281 24.42 17.29 36.08
CA GLN A 281 24.29 18.59 35.38
C GLN A 281 24.38 18.45 33.86
N LEU A 282 25.29 17.60 33.36
CA LEU A 282 25.39 17.26 31.94
C LEU A 282 24.17 16.47 31.44
N GLU A 283 23.61 15.60 32.29
CA GLU A 283 22.38 14.85 31.99
C GLU A 283 21.15 15.76 31.91
N LEU A 284 20.97 16.68 32.86
CA LEU A 284 19.89 17.67 32.84
C LEU A 284 19.96 18.59 31.61
N LEU A 285 21.15 19.07 31.25
CA LEU A 285 21.34 19.92 30.07
C LEU A 285 21.11 19.17 28.75
N SER A 286 21.68 17.98 28.59
CA SER A 286 21.45 17.17 27.38
C SER A 286 19.99 16.74 27.23
N THR A 287 19.29 16.49 28.34
CA THR A 287 17.85 16.19 28.36
C THR A 287 17.03 17.42 27.96
N ALA A 288 17.30 18.60 28.53
CA ALA A 288 16.59 19.84 28.16
C ALA A 288 16.73 20.19 26.67
N ILE A 289 17.92 19.98 26.08
CA ILE A 289 18.15 20.16 24.64
C ILE A 289 17.39 19.10 23.83
N MET A 290 17.48 17.82 24.20
CA MET A 290 16.77 16.72 23.54
C MET A 290 15.25 16.90 23.56
N ASP A 291 14.68 17.26 24.70
CA ASP A 291 13.24 17.45 24.87
C ASP A 291 12.75 18.71 24.16
N GLY A 292 13.55 19.79 24.17
CA GLY A 292 13.29 20.98 23.36
C GLY A 292 13.26 20.64 21.87
N TRP A 293 14.30 20.00 21.35
CA TRP A 293 14.37 19.54 19.96
C TRP A 293 13.18 18.62 19.61
N MET A 294 12.88 17.61 20.42
CA MET A 294 11.71 16.74 20.26
C MET A 294 10.40 17.52 20.24
N ALA A 295 10.24 18.53 21.09
CA ALA A 295 9.04 19.36 21.11
C ALA A 295 8.93 20.30 19.89
N GLY A 296 10.05 20.74 19.30
CA GLY A 296 10.04 21.60 18.12
C GLY A 296 9.80 20.82 16.82
N LEU A 297 10.37 19.61 16.70
CA LEU A 297 10.22 18.75 15.53
C LEU A 297 8.77 18.32 15.25
N GLY A 298 7.93 18.26 16.29
CA GLY A 298 6.51 17.91 16.23
C GLY A 298 5.57 19.09 16.40
N ALA A 299 6.08 20.32 16.30
CA ALA A 299 5.27 21.54 16.30
C ALA A 299 4.85 21.88 14.86
N ALA A 300 3.56 21.77 14.56
CA ALA A 300 3.00 22.07 13.25
C ALA A 300 3.07 23.58 12.92
N MET A 301 3.25 23.90 11.64
CA MET A 301 3.43 25.26 11.13
C MET A 301 2.40 25.60 10.04
N PRO A 302 1.10 25.75 10.39
CA PRO A 302 0.02 25.96 9.42
C PRO A 302 0.36 27.05 8.37
N PRO A 303 0.15 26.80 7.07
CA PRO A 303 -0.57 25.66 6.50
C PRO A 303 0.22 24.33 6.45
N THR A 304 1.51 24.29 6.75
CA THR A 304 2.27 23.03 6.72
C THR A 304 2.16 22.23 8.03
N THR A 305 2.33 20.91 7.91
CA THR A 305 2.53 19.97 9.03
C THR A 305 3.88 20.24 9.72
N ASP A 306 4.15 19.58 10.85
CA ASP A 306 5.45 19.63 11.53
C ASP A 306 6.63 19.05 10.71
N ALA A 307 7.86 19.25 11.20
CA ALA A 307 9.10 18.87 10.51
C ALA A 307 9.21 17.36 10.22
N LEU A 308 8.72 16.53 11.15
CA LEU A 308 8.68 15.07 10.97
C LEU A 308 7.57 14.67 9.98
N GLY A 309 6.45 15.38 9.94
CA GLY A 309 5.40 15.18 8.93
C GLY A 309 5.89 15.46 7.51
N LEU A 310 6.61 16.58 7.32
CA LEU A 310 7.25 16.90 6.04
C LEU A 310 8.28 15.85 5.63
N LEU A 311 9.11 15.39 6.58
CA LEU A 311 10.10 14.34 6.33
C LEU A 311 9.45 12.99 5.95
N LEU A 312 8.35 12.63 6.63
CA LEU A 312 7.60 11.42 6.33
C LEU A 312 7.00 11.45 4.92
N SER A 313 6.43 12.58 4.50
CA SER A 313 5.94 12.76 3.12
C SER A 313 7.06 12.64 2.09
N GLU A 314 8.23 13.22 2.39
CA GLU A 314 9.40 13.19 1.50
C GLU A 314 9.95 11.76 1.35
N TYR A 315 10.05 11.03 2.46
CA TYR A 315 10.49 9.63 2.47
C TYR A 315 9.48 8.72 1.78
N ALA A 316 8.18 8.84 2.06
CA ALA A 316 7.14 8.08 1.37
C ALA A 316 7.19 8.30 -0.15
N LYS A 317 7.34 9.55 -0.62
CA LYS A 317 7.51 9.88 -2.04
C LYS A 317 8.77 9.23 -2.65
N ARG A 318 9.89 9.18 -1.89
CA ARG A 318 11.14 8.53 -2.33
C ARG A 318 10.97 7.02 -2.47
N VAL A 319 10.29 6.37 -1.52
CA VAL A 319 9.94 4.94 -1.57
C VAL A 319 9.04 4.64 -2.78
N TYR A 320 7.96 5.40 -2.99
CA TYR A 320 7.07 5.19 -4.14
C TYR A 320 7.78 5.41 -5.48
N THR A 321 8.61 6.44 -5.60
CA THR A 321 9.43 6.68 -6.81
C THR A 321 10.36 5.50 -7.08
N SER A 322 11.04 4.96 -6.06
CA SER A 322 11.92 3.80 -6.20
C SER A 322 11.16 2.53 -6.64
N GLN A 323 10.00 2.26 -6.03
CA GLN A 323 9.16 1.12 -6.42
C GLN A 323 8.63 1.24 -7.86
N LEU A 324 8.24 2.44 -8.29
CA LEU A 324 7.79 2.70 -9.65
C LEU A 324 8.92 2.52 -10.68
N GLN A 325 10.15 2.96 -10.35
CA GLN A 325 11.31 2.73 -11.20
C GLN A 325 11.61 1.23 -11.35
N HIS A 326 11.64 0.47 -10.25
CA HIS A 326 11.86 -0.97 -10.29
C HIS A 326 10.78 -1.72 -11.11
N LEU A 327 9.51 -1.30 -11.05
CA LEU A 327 8.46 -1.85 -11.92
C LEU A 327 8.67 -1.48 -13.39
N LYS A 328 9.20 -0.29 -13.69
CA LYS A 328 9.58 0.10 -15.05
C LYS A 328 10.69 -0.79 -15.60
N ASP A 329 11.72 -1.05 -14.79
CA ASP A 329 12.87 -1.87 -15.20
C ASP A 329 12.44 -3.33 -15.50
N ILE A 330 11.52 -3.88 -14.69
CA ILE A 330 10.86 -5.18 -14.97
C ILE A 330 10.02 -5.11 -16.26
N ALA A 331 9.18 -4.08 -16.41
CA ALA A 331 8.33 -3.93 -17.60
C ALA A 331 9.15 -3.82 -18.89
N GLY A 332 10.26 -3.05 -18.87
CA GLY A 332 11.19 -2.94 -19.98
C GLY A 332 11.84 -4.27 -20.34
N THR A 333 12.26 -5.05 -19.33
CA THR A 333 12.84 -6.39 -19.54
C THR A 333 11.82 -7.34 -20.18
N LEU A 334 10.61 -7.43 -19.64
CA LEU A 334 9.51 -8.21 -20.20
C LEU A 334 9.10 -7.74 -21.59
N ALA A 335 9.23 -6.43 -21.88
CA ALA A 335 8.93 -5.89 -23.19
C ALA A 335 9.96 -6.29 -24.26
N THR A 336 11.20 -6.56 -23.88
CA THR A 336 12.23 -7.06 -24.81
C THR A 336 12.22 -8.59 -25.00
N GLU A 337 11.37 -9.34 -24.29
CA GLU A 337 11.32 -10.80 -24.38
C GLU A 337 10.49 -11.27 -25.60
N GLU A 338 11.03 -12.22 -26.38
CA GLU A 338 10.37 -12.82 -27.54
C GLU A 338 9.42 -13.96 -27.13
N ALA A 339 8.26 -14.07 -27.79
CA ALA A 339 7.33 -15.17 -27.56
C ALA A 339 7.58 -16.33 -28.54
N GLY A 340 8.29 -17.38 -28.13
CA GLY A 340 8.57 -18.56 -28.98
C GLY A 340 7.37 -19.49 -29.22
N ASP A 341 6.36 -19.42 -28.36
CA ASP A 341 5.08 -20.13 -28.50
C ASP A 341 3.89 -19.40 -27.83
N ALA A 342 2.67 -19.92 -28.06
CA ALA A 342 1.43 -19.35 -27.54
C ALA A 342 1.32 -19.35 -26.01
N THR A 343 2.00 -20.26 -25.31
CA THR A 343 2.03 -20.31 -23.83
C THR A 343 2.98 -19.26 -23.27
N GLN A 344 4.10 -19.00 -23.94
CA GLN A 344 5.03 -17.92 -23.62
C GLN A 344 4.39 -16.55 -23.86
N ALA A 345 3.71 -16.36 -25.01
CA ALA A 345 2.93 -15.15 -25.28
C ALA A 345 1.90 -14.85 -24.17
N ALA A 346 1.14 -15.86 -23.73
CA ALA A 346 0.17 -15.71 -22.65
C ALA A 346 0.81 -15.38 -21.29
N LYS A 347 1.98 -15.97 -20.98
CA LYS A 347 2.75 -15.66 -19.76
C LYS A 347 3.26 -14.22 -19.78
N LEU A 348 3.88 -13.78 -20.88
CA LEU A 348 4.39 -12.42 -21.06
C LEU A 348 3.29 -11.37 -20.92
N ARG A 349 2.15 -11.60 -21.59
CA ARG A 349 0.95 -10.77 -21.46
C ARG A 349 0.52 -10.67 -20.00
N SER A 350 0.33 -11.80 -19.32
CA SER A 350 -0.11 -11.81 -17.92
C SER A 350 0.90 -11.16 -16.96
N ALA A 351 2.20 -11.24 -17.24
CA ALA A 351 3.25 -10.59 -16.46
C ALA A 351 3.19 -9.06 -16.63
N LEU A 352 3.10 -8.55 -17.86
CA LEU A 352 2.96 -7.13 -18.14
C LEU A 352 1.65 -6.55 -17.58
N GLU A 353 0.51 -7.23 -17.73
CA GLU A 353 -0.77 -6.85 -17.11
C GLU A 353 -0.65 -6.73 -15.58
N SER A 354 0.07 -7.65 -14.94
CA SER A 354 0.31 -7.66 -13.48
C SER A 354 1.21 -6.50 -13.04
N VAL A 355 2.29 -6.21 -13.78
CA VAL A 355 3.19 -5.08 -13.51
C VAL A 355 2.45 -3.74 -13.66
N ASP A 356 1.66 -3.57 -14.73
CA ASP A 356 0.86 -2.35 -14.93
C ASP A 356 -0.27 -2.19 -13.89
N HIS A 357 -0.93 -3.29 -13.49
CA HIS A 357 -1.86 -3.25 -12.36
C HIS A 357 -1.18 -2.80 -11.06
N LYS A 358 0.01 -3.34 -10.76
CA LYS A 358 0.79 -2.95 -9.56
C LYS A 358 1.27 -1.49 -9.63
N ARG A 359 1.68 -1.01 -10.82
CA ARG A 359 2.02 0.40 -11.10
C ARG A 359 0.84 1.32 -10.78
N ARG A 360 -0.35 1.03 -11.32
CA ARG A 360 -1.57 1.81 -11.04
C ARG A 360 -1.93 1.81 -9.56
N LYS A 361 -1.82 0.67 -8.87
CA LYS A 361 -2.06 0.57 -7.41
C LYS A 361 -1.10 1.47 -6.62
N ILE A 362 0.19 1.49 -6.96
CA ILE A 362 1.18 2.36 -6.29
C ILE A 362 0.91 3.84 -6.57
N LEU A 363 0.59 4.22 -7.82
CA LEU A 363 0.22 5.60 -8.15
C LEU A 363 -1.01 6.07 -7.38
N GLN A 364 -2.03 5.22 -7.25
CA GLN A 364 -3.21 5.52 -6.44
C GLN A 364 -2.87 5.66 -4.95
N GLN A 365 -2.04 4.75 -4.41
CA GLN A 365 -1.60 4.84 -3.02
C GLN A 365 -0.80 6.12 -2.76
N MET A 366 0.13 6.48 -3.65
CA MET A 366 0.92 7.71 -3.56
C MET A 366 0.03 8.96 -3.59
N LYS A 367 -1.06 8.96 -4.37
CA LYS A 367 -2.06 10.05 -4.38
C LYS A 367 -2.84 10.11 -3.06
N ASN A 368 -3.27 8.97 -2.54
CA ASN A 368 -3.99 8.89 -1.26
C ASN A 368 -3.10 9.33 -0.08
N ASP A 369 -1.88 8.82 -0.02
CA ASP A 369 -0.88 9.17 1.00
C ASP A 369 -0.43 10.64 0.88
N GLY A 370 -0.33 11.18 -0.34
CA GLY A 370 -0.09 12.62 -0.55
C GLY A 370 -1.21 13.46 0.09
N ALA A 371 -2.47 13.12 -0.19
CA ALA A 371 -3.61 13.78 0.44
C ALA A 371 -3.63 13.63 1.98
N LEU A 372 -3.05 12.55 2.54
CA LEU A 372 -2.97 12.30 3.99
C LEU A 372 -1.80 13.02 4.67
N LEU A 373 -0.66 13.16 3.98
CA LEU A 373 0.62 13.62 4.54
C LEU A 373 1.01 15.07 4.19
N THR A 374 0.37 15.70 3.19
CA THR A 374 0.63 17.09 2.80
C THR A 374 -0.63 17.97 2.87
N LEU A 375 -0.47 19.25 3.22
CA LEU A 375 -1.56 20.24 3.14
C LEU A 375 -1.54 21.09 1.87
N GLU A 376 -0.46 21.07 1.09
CA GLU A 376 -0.41 21.78 -0.19
C GLU A 376 -1.06 20.95 -1.31
N ASP A 377 -2.13 21.48 -1.91
CA ASP A 377 -2.66 21.04 -3.22
C ASP A 377 -1.70 21.35 -4.40
N GLY A 378 -0.43 21.66 -4.10
CA GLY A 378 0.65 21.97 -5.03
C GLY A 378 1.16 20.73 -5.76
N VAL A 379 0.32 20.15 -6.62
CA VAL A 379 0.72 19.07 -7.53
C VAL A 379 1.68 19.63 -8.59
N LEU A 380 2.97 19.71 -8.25
CA LEU A 380 4.01 19.57 -9.26
C LEU A 380 3.81 18.18 -9.89
N PRO A 381 3.54 18.09 -11.20
CA PRO A 381 3.31 16.81 -11.85
C PRO A 381 4.57 15.95 -11.67
N ILE A 382 4.45 14.92 -10.83
CA ILE A 382 5.50 13.92 -10.69
C ILE A 382 5.69 13.34 -12.08
N GLN A 383 6.89 13.51 -12.65
CA GLN A 383 7.24 12.93 -13.93
C GLN A 383 7.18 11.41 -13.80
N THR A 384 6.01 10.83 -14.08
CA THR A 384 5.85 9.40 -14.26
C THR A 384 6.74 9.01 -15.43
N PRO A 385 7.69 8.08 -15.26
CA PRO A 385 8.53 7.65 -16.36
C PRO A 385 7.64 7.12 -17.49
N THR A 386 8.00 7.46 -18.72
CA THR A 386 7.27 7.05 -19.92
C THR A 386 7.22 5.52 -20.02
N THR A 387 6.02 4.98 -20.29
CA THR A 387 5.77 3.54 -20.50
C THR A 387 5.27 3.21 -21.90
N ALA A 388 5.43 4.13 -22.86
CA ALA A 388 4.81 4.01 -24.18
C ALA A 388 5.25 2.75 -24.97
N ALA A 389 6.49 2.28 -24.76
CA ALA A 389 7.00 1.06 -25.41
C ALA A 389 6.40 -0.20 -24.77
N GLU A 390 6.30 -0.20 -23.44
CA GLU A 390 5.75 -1.28 -22.62
C GLU A 390 4.22 -1.41 -22.80
N ASP A 391 3.52 -0.27 -22.89
CA ASP A 391 2.09 -0.18 -23.19
C ASP A 391 1.81 -0.65 -24.64
N ALA A 392 2.66 -0.28 -25.61
CA ALA A 392 2.59 -0.79 -26.98
C ALA A 392 2.89 -2.30 -27.07
N ARG A 393 3.85 -2.81 -26.28
CA ARG A 393 4.13 -4.25 -26.17
C ARG A 393 2.91 -5.01 -25.65
N LEU A 394 2.29 -4.51 -24.58
CA LEU A 394 1.10 -5.12 -24.02
C LEU A 394 -0.05 -5.13 -25.05
N ALA A 395 -0.26 -4.04 -25.78
CA ALA A 395 -1.25 -4.00 -26.87
C ALA A 395 -0.96 -5.04 -27.97
N SER A 396 0.31 -5.21 -28.37
CA SER A 396 0.72 -6.24 -29.34
C SER A 396 0.44 -7.66 -28.84
N LEU A 397 0.79 -7.96 -27.58
CA LEU A 397 0.54 -9.27 -26.97
C LEU A 397 -0.97 -9.56 -26.78
N ILE A 398 -1.79 -8.53 -26.59
CA ILE A 398 -3.26 -8.64 -26.57
C ILE A 398 -3.77 -9.05 -27.96
N SER A 399 -3.29 -8.40 -29.02
CA SER A 399 -3.63 -8.73 -30.41
C SER A 399 -3.12 -10.12 -30.83
N LEU A 400 -1.90 -10.50 -30.41
CA LEU A 400 -1.32 -11.81 -30.65
C LEU A 400 -2.16 -12.92 -30.02
N ASP A 401 -2.55 -12.79 -28.74
CA ASP A 401 -3.46 -13.74 -28.08
C ASP A 401 -4.82 -13.85 -28.79
N GLY A 402 -5.33 -12.76 -29.38
CA GLY A 402 -6.51 -12.78 -30.25
C GLY A 402 -6.32 -13.61 -31.52
N ILE A 403 -5.19 -13.45 -32.22
CA ILE A 403 -4.80 -14.24 -33.40
C ILE A 403 -4.64 -15.72 -33.01
N LEU A 404 -3.91 -16.01 -31.94
CA LEU A 404 -3.64 -17.38 -31.48
C LEU A 404 -4.90 -18.13 -31.06
N LYS A 405 -5.90 -17.45 -30.49
CA LYS A 405 -7.22 -18.03 -30.21
C LYS A 405 -7.94 -18.43 -31.50
N GLN A 406 -7.99 -17.55 -32.50
CA GLN A 406 -8.62 -17.85 -33.79
C GLN A 406 -7.90 -19.00 -34.52
N VAL A 407 -6.56 -19.03 -34.52
CA VAL A 407 -5.76 -20.17 -35.04
C VAL A 407 -6.12 -21.47 -34.33
N LYS A 408 -6.25 -21.45 -33.00
CA LYS A 408 -6.63 -22.63 -32.20
C LYS A 408 -8.06 -23.10 -32.44
N ASP A 409 -8.99 -22.18 -32.69
CA ASP A 409 -10.38 -22.53 -32.99
C ASP A 409 -10.55 -23.05 -34.43
N ILE A 410 -9.78 -22.56 -35.40
CA ILE A 410 -9.66 -23.16 -36.74
C ILE A 410 -9.12 -24.59 -36.65
N LEU A 411 -8.05 -24.82 -35.88
CA LEU A 411 -7.47 -26.15 -35.64
C LEU A 411 -8.46 -27.13 -34.97
N ARG A 412 -9.34 -26.62 -34.11
CA ARG A 412 -10.44 -27.42 -33.52
C ARG A 412 -11.50 -27.78 -34.56
N GLN A 413 -11.87 -26.86 -35.44
CA GLN A 413 -12.85 -27.12 -36.50
C GLN A 413 -12.33 -28.10 -37.57
N SER A 414 -11.00 -28.21 -37.72
CA SER A 414 -10.34 -29.16 -38.63
C SER A 414 -10.08 -30.55 -38.01
N SER A 415 -10.56 -30.85 -36.80
CA SER A 415 -10.31 -32.15 -36.13
C SER A 415 -11.16 -33.32 -36.67
N VAL A 416 -11.61 -33.25 -37.92
CA VAL A 416 -12.46 -34.26 -38.58
C VAL A 416 -11.60 -35.03 -39.58
N ASN A 417 -11.81 -36.34 -39.69
CA ASN A 417 -10.98 -37.23 -40.52
C ASN A 417 -10.94 -36.87 -42.02
N ALA A 418 -11.97 -36.16 -42.51
CA ALA A 418 -12.03 -35.56 -43.84
C ALA A 418 -12.71 -34.19 -43.76
N LEU A 419 -12.45 -33.33 -44.76
CA LEU A 419 -13.07 -32.01 -44.89
C LEU A 419 -13.69 -31.88 -46.29
N SER A 420 -14.91 -31.35 -46.38
CA SER A 420 -15.45 -30.94 -47.66
C SER A 420 -14.58 -29.85 -48.28
N ARG A 421 -14.43 -29.90 -49.61
CA ARG A 421 -13.59 -28.98 -50.39
C ARG A 421 -13.92 -27.51 -50.11
N SER A 422 -15.21 -27.19 -50.04
CA SER A 422 -15.76 -25.90 -49.61
C SER A 422 -15.23 -25.45 -48.23
N LYS A 423 -15.37 -26.30 -47.20
CA LYS A 423 -14.96 -25.99 -45.82
C LYS A 423 -13.44 -25.84 -45.67
N LYS A 424 -12.66 -26.69 -46.35
CA LYS A 424 -11.18 -26.59 -46.38
C LYS A 424 -10.72 -25.25 -46.96
N LYS A 425 -11.34 -24.81 -48.06
CA LYS A 425 -11.07 -23.50 -48.68
C LYS A 425 -11.38 -22.33 -47.73
N VAL A 426 -12.50 -22.36 -47.02
CA VAL A 426 -12.87 -21.33 -46.02
C VAL A 426 -11.83 -21.24 -44.91
N MET A 427 -11.36 -22.37 -44.37
CA MET A 427 -10.34 -22.38 -43.32
C MET A 427 -9.01 -21.79 -43.77
N LEU A 428 -8.57 -22.10 -45.00
CA LEU A 428 -7.34 -21.55 -45.56
C LEU A 428 -7.46 -20.03 -45.77
N THR A 429 -8.59 -19.53 -46.28
CA THR A 429 -8.82 -18.08 -46.41
C THR A 429 -8.85 -17.38 -45.05
N SER A 430 -9.43 -17.97 -44.01
CA SER A 430 -9.36 -17.40 -42.65
C SER A 430 -7.94 -17.38 -42.07
N LEU A 431 -7.07 -18.31 -42.45
CA LEU A 431 -5.64 -18.26 -42.10
C LEU A 431 -4.87 -17.20 -42.90
N ASP A 432 -5.30 -16.88 -44.12
CA ASP A 432 -4.76 -15.74 -44.89
C ASP A 432 -5.20 -14.40 -44.26
N GLU A 433 -6.48 -14.24 -43.89
CA GLU A 433 -6.99 -13.06 -43.14
C GLU A 433 -6.30 -12.87 -41.77
N LEU A 434 -5.90 -13.96 -41.11
CA LEU A 434 -5.10 -13.90 -39.88
C LEU A 434 -3.66 -13.43 -40.15
N ARG A 435 -3.09 -13.80 -41.29
CA ARG A 435 -1.76 -13.38 -41.73
C ARG A 435 -1.75 -11.91 -42.15
N GLU A 436 -2.78 -11.43 -42.84
CA GLU A 436 -2.94 -10.01 -43.19
C GLU A 436 -3.07 -9.09 -41.97
N ARG A 437 -3.45 -9.64 -40.80
CA ARG A 437 -3.48 -8.91 -39.52
C ARG A 437 -2.12 -8.84 -38.81
N MET A 438 -1.08 -9.54 -39.28
CA MET A 438 0.27 -9.49 -38.67
C MET A 438 0.86 -8.08 -38.52
N PRO A 439 0.70 -7.12 -39.47
CA PRO A 439 1.22 -5.76 -39.32
C PRO A 439 0.61 -4.95 -38.16
N SER A 440 -0.44 -5.44 -37.50
CA SER A 440 -0.98 -4.85 -36.26
C SER A 440 -0.19 -5.24 -35.01
N LEU A 441 0.74 -6.20 -35.13
CA LEU A 441 1.66 -6.63 -34.08
C LEU A 441 3.00 -5.88 -34.21
N LEU A 442 3.70 -5.71 -33.10
CA LEU A 442 5.12 -5.35 -33.10
C LEU A 442 5.96 -6.47 -33.74
N GLU A 443 7.06 -6.09 -34.39
CA GLU A 443 7.95 -7.01 -35.13
C GLU A 443 8.39 -8.23 -34.30
N ILE A 444 8.64 -8.03 -33.01
CA ILE A 444 9.02 -9.07 -32.03
C ILE A 444 7.96 -10.19 -31.85
N ASP A 445 6.69 -9.94 -32.18
CA ASP A 445 5.62 -10.96 -32.13
C ASP A 445 5.35 -11.65 -33.47
N HIS A 446 5.89 -11.11 -34.58
CA HIS A 446 5.67 -11.66 -35.93
C HIS A 446 6.13 -13.12 -36.05
N PRO A 447 7.30 -13.55 -35.51
CA PRO A 447 7.72 -14.95 -35.57
C PRO A 447 6.73 -15.90 -34.88
N CYS A 448 6.14 -15.47 -33.75
CA CYS A 448 5.17 -16.27 -32.98
C CYS A 448 3.90 -16.52 -33.80
N ALA A 449 3.30 -15.43 -34.30
CA ALA A 449 2.09 -15.49 -35.11
C ALA A 449 2.31 -16.30 -36.40
N HIS A 450 3.40 -16.01 -37.11
CA HIS A 450 3.74 -16.67 -38.38
C HIS A 450 3.90 -18.18 -38.23
N LYS A 451 4.66 -18.62 -37.23
CA LYS A 451 4.89 -20.04 -36.93
C LYS A 451 3.57 -20.77 -36.66
N GLN A 452 2.73 -20.23 -35.78
CA GLN A 452 1.47 -20.86 -35.39
C GLN A 452 0.45 -20.92 -36.56
N ILE A 453 0.37 -19.86 -37.38
CA ILE A 453 -0.46 -19.86 -38.61
C ILE A 453 0.07 -20.87 -39.63
N ALA A 454 1.39 -20.93 -39.83
CA ALA A 454 2.02 -21.85 -40.79
C ALA A 454 1.89 -23.33 -40.37
N ASP A 455 2.00 -23.64 -39.07
CA ASP A 455 1.88 -25.00 -38.58
C ASP A 455 0.43 -25.51 -38.68
N VAL A 456 -0.58 -24.68 -38.36
CA VAL A 456 -2.00 -25.03 -38.57
C VAL A 456 -2.37 -25.12 -40.05
N ARG A 457 -1.77 -24.28 -40.92
CA ARG A 457 -1.95 -24.39 -42.38
C ARG A 457 -1.51 -25.77 -42.90
N LYS A 458 -0.31 -26.22 -42.55
CA LYS A 458 0.21 -27.54 -42.96
C LYS A 458 -0.73 -28.68 -42.53
N VAL A 459 -1.26 -28.60 -41.31
CA VAL A 459 -2.24 -29.56 -40.80
C VAL A 459 -3.49 -29.58 -41.70
N ILE A 460 -4.09 -28.43 -41.99
CA ILE A 460 -5.30 -28.36 -42.83
C ILE A 460 -5.03 -28.83 -44.27
N GLU A 461 -3.90 -28.44 -44.86
CA GLU A 461 -3.51 -28.85 -46.21
C GLU A 461 -3.40 -30.38 -46.32
N SER A 462 -2.92 -31.05 -45.26
CA SER A 462 -2.75 -32.51 -45.18
C SER A 462 -4.04 -33.32 -44.95
N ILE A 463 -5.17 -32.69 -44.62
CA ILE A 463 -6.46 -33.39 -44.43
C ILE A 463 -7.06 -33.74 -45.81
N PRO A 464 -7.52 -34.99 -46.02
CA PRO A 464 -8.14 -35.40 -47.28
C PRO A 464 -9.46 -34.66 -47.55
N GLU A 465 -9.73 -34.43 -48.83
CA GLU A 465 -10.94 -33.77 -49.31
C GLU A 465 -12.03 -34.80 -49.64
N GLU A 466 -13.25 -34.56 -49.12
CA GLU A 466 -14.47 -35.18 -49.64
C GLU A 466 -15.10 -34.29 -50.71
N ASP A 467 -15.57 -34.89 -51.80
CA ASP A 467 -16.19 -34.17 -52.91
C ASP A 467 -17.57 -33.65 -52.50
N ASP A 468 -17.86 -32.38 -52.82
CA ASP A 468 -19.15 -31.75 -52.55
C ASP A 468 -20.22 -32.36 -53.50
N HIS A 469 -20.87 -33.44 -53.06
CA HIS A 469 -22.01 -34.03 -53.78
C HIS A 469 -23.17 -33.02 -53.87
N LEU A 470 -23.34 -32.46 -55.06
CA LEU A 470 -24.44 -31.57 -55.43
C LEU A 470 -25.81 -32.27 -55.23
N HIS A 471 -26.51 -31.93 -54.16
CA HIS A 471 -27.91 -32.33 -54.00
C HIS A 471 -28.84 -31.32 -54.70
N ASP A 472 -29.49 -31.80 -55.76
CA ASP A 472 -30.48 -31.08 -56.55
C ASP A 472 -31.80 -30.89 -55.77
N PRO A 473 -32.51 -29.74 -55.87
CA PRO A 473 -33.57 -29.39 -54.91
C PRO A 473 -34.98 -29.76 -55.41
N THR A 474 -35.49 -30.92 -54.99
CA THR A 474 -36.92 -31.26 -55.12
C THR A 474 -37.51 -31.86 -53.84
N HIS A 475 -38.26 -31.03 -53.10
CA HIS A 475 -39.67 -31.27 -52.72
C HIS A 475 -40.08 -30.37 -51.54
N ALA A 476 -40.76 -29.26 -51.87
CA ALA A 476 -41.60 -28.56 -50.92
C ALA A 476 -43.05 -29.04 -51.08
N GLN A 477 -43.64 -29.64 -50.04
CA GLN A 477 -44.87 -29.11 -49.42
C GLN A 477 -45.37 -29.93 -48.21
N LYS A 478 -45.57 -29.18 -47.11
CA LYS A 478 -46.69 -29.26 -46.16
C LYS A 478 -47.08 -30.64 -45.56
N THR A 479 -46.86 -30.72 -44.25
CA THR A 479 -48.00 -30.81 -43.31
C THR A 479 -47.77 -29.84 -42.15
N SER A 480 -48.85 -29.26 -41.62
CA SER A 480 -48.84 -28.17 -40.63
C SER A 480 -50.04 -28.35 -39.69
N ALA A 481 -49.86 -27.94 -38.43
CA ALA A 481 -50.79 -28.02 -37.30
C ALA A 481 -51.02 -29.46 -36.75
N ASP A 482 -51.14 -29.69 -35.43
CA ASP A 482 -51.22 -28.70 -34.34
C ASP A 482 -50.78 -29.21 -32.94
N LEU A 483 -50.56 -28.23 -32.05
CA LEU A 483 -50.65 -28.24 -30.58
C LEU A 483 -49.70 -29.10 -29.72
N GLY A 484 -48.72 -28.41 -29.13
CA GLY A 484 -47.88 -28.89 -28.03
C GLY A 484 -46.93 -27.81 -27.48
N SER A 485 -47.42 -26.59 -27.20
CA SER A 485 -46.57 -25.43 -26.89
C SER A 485 -45.90 -25.50 -25.51
N SER A 486 -44.70 -26.07 -25.46
CA SER A 486 -43.68 -25.71 -24.47
C SER A 486 -42.60 -24.91 -25.19
N THR A 487 -42.50 -23.61 -24.93
CA THR A 487 -41.42 -22.77 -25.45
C THR A 487 -40.13 -23.14 -24.75
N GLU A 488 -39.39 -24.11 -25.28
CA GLU A 488 -38.01 -24.36 -24.87
C GLU A 488 -37.20 -23.08 -25.09
N THR A 489 -36.78 -22.47 -23.98
CA THR A 489 -35.88 -21.31 -24.01
C THR A 489 -34.49 -21.85 -24.28
N ASP A 490 -34.16 -22.02 -25.56
CA ASP A 490 -32.85 -22.50 -25.98
C ASP A 490 -31.75 -21.50 -25.55
N VAL A 491 -30.74 -22.04 -24.86
CA VAL A 491 -29.64 -21.30 -24.24
C VAL A 491 -28.35 -22.03 -24.56
N ALA A 492 -27.64 -21.52 -25.57
CA ALA A 492 -26.45 -22.16 -26.14
C ALA A 492 -25.27 -22.32 -25.14
N GLN A 493 -25.21 -21.51 -24.08
CA GLN A 493 -24.15 -21.59 -23.06
C GLN A 493 -24.63 -21.17 -21.68
N TRP A 494 -24.33 -22.02 -20.68
CA TRP A 494 -24.59 -21.75 -19.26
C TRP A 494 -23.29 -21.43 -18.51
N ASN A 495 -23.31 -20.35 -17.73
CA ASN A 495 -22.25 -19.96 -16.81
C ASN A 495 -22.72 -20.13 -15.37
N VAL A 496 -21.89 -20.72 -14.51
CA VAL A 496 -22.27 -21.08 -13.14
C VAL A 496 -21.73 -20.06 -12.13
N LEU A 497 -22.59 -19.54 -11.28
CA LEU A 497 -22.23 -18.70 -10.14
C LEU A 497 -22.68 -19.37 -8.84
N GLN A 498 -21.85 -19.27 -7.81
CA GLN A 498 -22.17 -19.69 -6.45
C GLN A 498 -22.32 -18.45 -5.57
N PHE A 499 -23.42 -18.38 -4.81
CA PHE A 499 -23.66 -17.31 -3.85
C PHE A 499 -23.56 -17.86 -2.43
N ASN A 500 -22.80 -17.15 -1.58
CA ASN A 500 -22.62 -17.48 -0.16
C ASN A 500 -23.46 -16.51 0.68
N THR A 501 -24.53 -17.00 1.30
CA THR A 501 -25.50 -16.18 2.06
C THR A 501 -25.22 -16.06 3.57
N GLY A 502 -24.08 -16.56 4.05
CA GLY A 502 -23.74 -16.59 5.48
C GLY A 502 -24.40 -17.74 6.27
N SER A 503 -25.40 -18.40 5.67
CA SER A 503 -25.88 -19.73 6.06
C SER A 503 -24.90 -20.84 5.60
N THR A 504 -25.01 -22.03 6.21
CA THR A 504 -24.05 -23.14 6.02
C THR A 504 -24.09 -23.83 4.66
N SER A 505 -25.12 -23.59 3.84
CA SER A 505 -25.22 -24.08 2.46
C SER A 505 -25.18 -22.92 1.44
N PRO A 506 -24.22 -22.91 0.50
CA PRO A 506 -24.26 -22.00 -0.65
C PRO A 506 -25.24 -22.52 -1.70
N PHE A 507 -25.83 -21.63 -2.48
CA PHE A 507 -26.68 -22.00 -3.63
C PHE A 507 -26.06 -21.62 -4.97
N ILE A 508 -26.48 -22.34 -6.00
CA ILE A 508 -25.91 -22.27 -7.35
C ILE A 508 -26.94 -21.66 -8.30
N VAL A 509 -26.49 -20.68 -9.09
CA VAL A 509 -27.27 -20.00 -10.12
C VAL A 509 -26.54 -20.17 -11.45
N LYS A 510 -27.19 -20.82 -12.42
CA LYS A 510 -26.69 -20.92 -13.80
C LYS A 510 -27.32 -19.78 -14.60
N CYS A 511 -26.54 -19.05 -15.39
CA CYS A 511 -27.05 -17.98 -16.26
C CYS A 511 -26.51 -18.09 -17.69
N GLY A 512 -27.35 -17.75 -18.66
CA GLY A 512 -27.03 -17.71 -20.09
C GLY A 512 -27.86 -16.65 -20.81
N ALA A 513 -27.85 -16.67 -22.14
CA ALA A 513 -28.71 -15.85 -22.98
C ALA A 513 -29.60 -16.73 -23.87
N ASN A 514 -30.84 -16.31 -24.10
CA ASN A 514 -31.67 -16.85 -25.18
C ASN A 514 -31.27 -16.24 -26.53
N SER A 515 -31.90 -16.73 -27.61
CA SER A 515 -31.76 -16.21 -28.97
C SER A 515 -32.17 -14.73 -29.15
N SER A 516 -32.85 -14.13 -28.17
CA SER A 516 -33.27 -12.72 -28.15
C SER A 516 -32.32 -11.81 -27.33
N SER A 517 -31.16 -12.32 -26.92
CA SER A 517 -30.19 -11.60 -26.06
C SER A 517 -30.80 -11.10 -24.75
N GLU A 518 -31.63 -11.92 -24.12
CA GLU A 518 -32.15 -11.72 -22.78
C GLU A 518 -31.44 -12.65 -21.79
N LEU A 519 -31.23 -12.16 -20.56
CA LEU A 519 -30.64 -12.95 -19.49
C LEU A 519 -31.61 -14.06 -19.06
N VAL A 520 -31.19 -15.31 -19.19
CA VAL A 520 -31.93 -16.50 -18.72
C VAL A 520 -31.19 -17.11 -17.53
N ILE A 521 -31.92 -17.54 -16.52
CA ILE A 521 -31.39 -18.19 -15.32
C ILE A 521 -32.02 -19.55 -15.11
N LYS A 522 -31.21 -20.48 -14.61
CA LYS A 522 -31.60 -21.79 -14.09
C LYS A 522 -31.05 -21.97 -12.68
N ALA A 523 -31.93 -22.23 -11.71
CA ALA A 523 -31.58 -22.50 -10.31
C ALA A 523 -32.71 -23.34 -9.68
N ASP A 524 -32.48 -23.91 -8.49
CA ASP A 524 -33.52 -24.62 -7.74
C ASP A 524 -34.68 -23.67 -7.37
N ALA A 525 -35.93 -24.15 -7.48
CA ALA A 525 -37.09 -23.31 -7.22
C ALA A 525 -37.24 -22.92 -5.73
N PHE A 526 -36.93 -23.84 -4.81
CA PHE A 526 -36.90 -23.60 -3.36
C PHE A 526 -35.55 -24.02 -2.76
N LEU A 527 -34.98 -23.18 -1.89
CA LEU A 527 -33.69 -23.42 -1.22
C LEU A 527 -33.77 -24.42 -0.07
N GLN A 528 -34.97 -24.69 0.45
CA GLN A 528 -35.18 -25.61 1.59
C GLN A 528 -35.50 -27.05 1.17
N ASP A 529 -35.81 -27.31 -0.11
CA ASP A 529 -36.05 -28.67 -0.62
C ASP A 529 -35.32 -28.94 -1.95
N PRO A 530 -34.18 -29.65 -1.93
CA PRO A 530 -33.42 -29.96 -3.14
C PRO A 530 -34.13 -30.96 -4.09
N LYS A 531 -35.33 -31.46 -3.73
CA LYS A 531 -36.19 -32.24 -4.65
C LYS A 531 -37.13 -31.36 -5.48
N SER A 532 -37.15 -30.04 -5.26
CA SER A 532 -38.08 -29.11 -5.90
C SER A 532 -37.91 -28.94 -7.42
N GLY A 533 -36.79 -29.40 -7.99
CA GLY A 533 -36.48 -29.23 -9.41
C GLY A 533 -35.91 -27.85 -9.78
N GLU A 534 -35.06 -27.83 -10.81
CA GLU A 534 -34.49 -26.60 -11.36
C GLU A 534 -35.52 -25.84 -12.21
N ILE A 535 -35.80 -24.58 -11.89
CA ILE A 535 -36.67 -23.70 -12.69
C ILE A 535 -35.84 -22.84 -13.65
N VAL A 536 -36.27 -22.76 -14.91
CA VAL A 536 -35.67 -21.89 -15.94
C VAL A 536 -36.55 -20.66 -16.16
N ARG A 537 -35.98 -19.46 -16.08
CA ARG A 537 -36.71 -18.19 -16.22
C ARG A 537 -35.88 -17.11 -16.93
N VAL A 538 -36.55 -16.35 -17.80
CA VAL A 538 -36.03 -15.08 -18.33
C VAL A 538 -36.08 -14.03 -17.21
N VAL A 539 -35.03 -13.23 -17.08
CA VAL A 539 -34.86 -12.27 -16.00
C VAL A 539 -35.26 -10.87 -16.49
N PRO A 540 -36.25 -10.19 -15.87
CA PRO A 540 -36.67 -8.85 -16.27
C PRO A 540 -35.51 -7.84 -16.27
N ARG A 541 -35.44 -6.98 -17.29
CA ARG A 541 -34.44 -5.87 -17.32
C ARG A 541 -34.70 -4.89 -16.15
N PRO A 542 -33.67 -4.28 -15.54
CA PRO A 542 -33.86 -3.39 -14.39
C PRO A 542 -34.81 -2.21 -14.62
N SER A 543 -34.91 -1.70 -15.86
CA SER A 543 -35.84 -0.62 -16.25
C SER A 543 -37.32 -0.98 -16.06
N VAL A 544 -37.68 -2.27 -16.06
CA VAL A 544 -39.05 -2.71 -15.77
C VAL A 544 -39.49 -2.30 -14.36
N LEU A 545 -38.55 -2.16 -13.42
CA LEU A 545 -38.85 -1.80 -12.02
C LEU A 545 -38.89 -0.29 -11.78
N GLU A 546 -38.62 0.56 -12.78
CA GLU A 546 -38.31 1.98 -12.58
C GLU A 546 -39.48 2.79 -11.98
N ASN A 547 -40.73 2.35 -12.15
CA ASN A 547 -41.92 3.00 -11.58
C ASN A 547 -42.78 2.06 -10.72
N MET A 548 -42.26 0.89 -10.32
CA MET A 548 -43.01 -0.08 -9.49
C MET A 548 -42.91 0.26 -8.00
N SER A 549 -43.97 -0.06 -7.26
CA SER A 549 -43.98 -0.14 -5.80
C SER A 549 -43.24 -1.39 -5.29
N LEU A 550 -42.92 -1.43 -4.00
CA LEU A 550 -42.24 -2.58 -3.39
C LEU A 550 -43.06 -3.88 -3.51
N ASP A 551 -44.40 -3.79 -3.46
CA ASP A 551 -45.27 -4.96 -3.53
C ASP A 551 -45.45 -5.45 -4.97
N GLU A 552 -45.47 -4.56 -5.96
CA GLU A 552 -45.40 -4.95 -7.38
C GLU A 552 -44.07 -5.63 -7.71
N MET A 553 -42.94 -5.13 -7.18
CA MET A 553 -41.63 -5.79 -7.34
C MET A 553 -41.62 -7.20 -6.73
N LYS A 554 -42.28 -7.42 -5.58
CA LYS A 554 -42.42 -8.77 -5.00
C LYS A 554 -43.19 -9.71 -5.92
N GLN A 555 -44.24 -9.23 -6.60
CA GLN A 555 -45.01 -10.05 -7.56
C GLN A 555 -44.16 -10.42 -8.79
N VAL A 556 -43.35 -9.49 -9.30
CA VAL A 556 -42.38 -9.78 -10.38
C VAL A 556 -41.35 -10.83 -9.93
N PHE A 557 -40.82 -10.70 -8.71
CA PHE A 557 -39.81 -11.64 -8.19
C PHE A 557 -40.38 -13.00 -7.76
N PHE A 558 -41.69 -13.11 -7.48
CA PHE A 558 -42.33 -14.40 -7.22
C PHE A 558 -42.25 -15.37 -8.42
N GLN A 559 -42.01 -14.85 -9.62
CA GLN A 559 -41.81 -15.65 -10.83
C GLN A 559 -40.36 -16.11 -11.05
N LEU A 560 -39.41 -15.62 -10.23
CA LEU A 560 -37.98 -15.95 -10.29
C LEU A 560 -37.62 -17.03 -9.24
N PRO A 561 -36.48 -17.73 -9.39
CA PRO A 561 -36.00 -18.66 -8.35
C PRO A 561 -35.82 -17.95 -6.99
N GLU A 562 -36.19 -18.61 -5.89
CA GLU A 562 -36.13 -18.04 -4.52
C GLU A 562 -34.76 -17.41 -4.20
N ALA A 563 -33.69 -18.08 -4.65
CA ALA A 563 -32.31 -17.61 -4.65
C ALA A 563 -32.13 -16.15 -5.11
N LEU A 564 -32.74 -15.75 -6.23
CA LEU A 564 -32.63 -14.38 -6.74
C LEU A 564 -33.49 -13.40 -5.93
N THR A 565 -34.69 -13.83 -5.55
CA THR A 565 -35.65 -13.02 -4.79
C THR A 565 -35.06 -12.60 -3.45
N LEU A 566 -34.36 -13.51 -2.74
CA LEU A 566 -33.65 -13.21 -1.50
C LEU A 566 -32.46 -12.25 -1.70
N LEU A 567 -31.72 -12.34 -2.81
CA LEU A 567 -30.61 -11.44 -3.13
C LEU A 567 -31.08 -10.04 -3.56
N ALA A 568 -32.24 -9.95 -4.21
CA ALA A 568 -32.79 -8.71 -4.76
C ALA A 568 -33.56 -7.88 -3.72
N LEU A 569 -34.34 -8.52 -2.84
CA LEU A 569 -35.22 -7.80 -1.92
C LEU A 569 -34.46 -6.98 -0.86
N ALA A 570 -35.00 -5.80 -0.55
CA ALA A 570 -34.57 -4.92 0.54
C ALA A 570 -35.77 -4.41 1.35
N ARG A 571 -35.51 -3.60 2.38
CA ARG A 571 -36.55 -2.96 3.20
C ARG A 571 -37.32 -1.84 2.49
N THR A 572 -36.81 -1.34 1.36
CA THR A 572 -37.39 -0.23 0.58
C THR A 572 -37.42 -0.56 -0.91
N ALA A 573 -38.29 0.10 -1.67
CA ALA A 573 -38.35 -0.03 -3.13
C ALA A 573 -37.00 0.35 -3.77
N ASP A 574 -36.40 1.46 -3.37
CA ASP A 574 -35.11 1.94 -3.91
C ASP A 574 -33.96 0.99 -3.61
N GLY A 575 -33.90 0.48 -2.38
CA GLY A 575 -32.91 -0.54 -2.00
C GLY A 575 -33.07 -1.82 -2.81
N THR A 576 -34.31 -2.19 -3.13
CA THR A 576 -34.65 -3.36 -3.96
C THR A 576 -34.24 -3.13 -5.42
N ARG A 577 -34.56 -1.97 -6.01
CA ARG A 577 -34.11 -1.56 -7.35
C ARG A 577 -32.59 -1.55 -7.48
N ALA A 578 -31.88 -1.01 -6.49
CA ALA A 578 -30.42 -0.93 -6.45
C ALA A 578 -29.77 -2.33 -6.34
N ARG A 579 -30.27 -3.20 -5.45
CA ARG A 579 -29.81 -4.59 -5.31
C ARG A 579 -30.07 -5.40 -6.57
N TYR A 580 -31.30 -5.34 -7.10
CA TYR A 580 -31.67 -6.04 -8.33
C TYR A 580 -30.82 -5.61 -9.52
N SER A 581 -30.62 -4.29 -9.71
CA SER A 581 -29.77 -3.77 -10.80
C SER A 581 -28.33 -4.26 -10.71
N ARG A 582 -27.78 -4.34 -9.49
CA ARG A 582 -26.43 -4.88 -9.24
C ARG A 582 -26.36 -6.38 -9.48
N LEU A 583 -27.38 -7.14 -9.06
CA LEU A 583 -27.48 -8.58 -9.27
C LEU A 583 -27.60 -8.91 -10.76
N TYR A 584 -28.50 -8.23 -11.48
CA TYR A 584 -28.68 -8.34 -12.93
C TYR A 584 -27.37 -8.09 -13.68
N ARG A 585 -26.68 -6.97 -13.40
CA ARG A 585 -25.37 -6.68 -14.00
C ARG A 585 -24.33 -7.75 -13.67
N THR A 586 -24.29 -8.24 -12.43
CA THR A 586 -23.36 -9.30 -12.01
C THR A 586 -23.53 -10.59 -12.82
N LEU A 587 -24.78 -10.96 -13.11
CA LEU A 587 -25.13 -12.16 -13.86
C LEU A 587 -24.93 -11.96 -15.37
N ALA A 588 -25.41 -10.84 -15.93
CA ALA A 588 -25.23 -10.49 -17.34
C ALA A 588 -23.75 -10.36 -17.74
N MET A 589 -22.88 -9.80 -16.89
CA MET A 589 -21.43 -9.73 -17.15
C MET A 589 -20.76 -11.11 -17.31
N LYS A 590 -21.35 -12.18 -16.76
CA LYS A 590 -20.85 -13.56 -16.94
C LYS A 590 -21.32 -14.22 -18.23
N VAL A 591 -22.25 -13.63 -18.95
CA VAL A 591 -22.77 -14.12 -20.24
C VAL A 591 -22.12 -13.33 -21.38
N PRO A 592 -21.22 -13.92 -22.20
CA PRO A 592 -20.44 -13.16 -23.18
C PRO A 592 -21.28 -12.35 -24.18
N SER A 593 -22.42 -12.89 -24.63
CA SER A 593 -23.35 -12.25 -25.57
C SER A 593 -24.16 -11.08 -24.98
N LEU A 594 -24.12 -10.84 -23.67
CA LEU A 594 -24.83 -9.74 -23.00
C LEU A 594 -23.92 -8.59 -22.60
N ARG A 595 -22.63 -8.62 -22.97
CA ARG A 595 -21.64 -7.61 -22.54
C ARG A 595 -21.97 -6.19 -23.03
N ASP A 596 -22.42 -6.06 -24.27
CA ASP A 596 -22.74 -4.74 -24.84
C ASP A 596 -23.99 -4.13 -24.15
N LEU A 597 -24.99 -4.96 -23.83
CA LEU A 597 -26.17 -4.58 -23.04
C LEU A 597 -25.78 -4.11 -21.62
N VAL A 598 -24.75 -4.71 -21.00
CA VAL A 598 -24.21 -4.21 -19.72
C VAL A 598 -23.59 -2.82 -19.90
N GLY A 599 -22.87 -2.57 -20.99
CA GLY A 599 -22.30 -1.25 -21.30
C GLY A 599 -23.33 -0.15 -21.52
N GLU A 600 -24.53 -0.48 -21.99
CA GLU A 600 -25.67 0.46 -22.04
C GLU A 600 -26.25 0.73 -20.64
N LEU A 601 -26.39 -0.31 -19.82
CA LEU A 601 -26.86 -0.21 -18.42
C LEU A 601 -25.90 0.60 -17.52
N GLU A 602 -24.63 0.74 -17.89
CA GLU A 602 -23.67 1.61 -17.21
C GLU A 602 -23.82 3.09 -17.60
N LYS A 603 -24.16 3.39 -18.86
CA LYS A 603 -24.37 4.78 -19.35
C LYS A 603 -25.64 5.42 -18.77
N GLY A 604 -26.66 4.61 -18.46
CA GLY A 604 -27.89 5.08 -17.78
C GLY A 604 -27.72 5.42 -16.29
N GLY A 605 -26.53 5.25 -15.70
CA GLY A 605 -26.30 5.35 -14.26
C GLY A 605 -26.20 6.76 -13.66
N VAL A 606 -26.33 7.83 -14.46
CA VAL A 606 -26.28 9.22 -13.96
C VAL A 606 -27.65 9.63 -13.40
N LEU A 607 -27.94 9.17 -12.18
CA LEU A 607 -29.03 9.74 -11.38
C LEU A 607 -28.71 11.22 -11.11
N LYS A 608 -29.50 12.12 -11.71
CA LYS A 608 -29.50 13.54 -11.35
C LYS A 608 -30.02 13.69 -9.93
N ASP A 609 -29.21 14.26 -9.05
CA ASP A 609 -29.71 14.91 -7.83
C ASP A 609 -30.60 16.10 -8.24
N VAL A 610 -31.91 15.88 -8.28
CA VAL A 610 -32.90 16.97 -8.32
C VAL A 610 -33.30 17.24 -6.88
N LYS A 611 -32.84 18.37 -6.34
CA LYS A 611 -33.27 18.89 -5.04
C LYS A 611 -34.79 19.03 -5.00
N SER A 612 -35.38 18.63 -3.87
CA SER A 612 -36.66 19.14 -3.35
C SER A 612 -36.49 19.35 -1.85
#